data_AF-A0A7S4T2T5-F1
#
_entry.id   AF-A0A7S4T2T5-F1
#
_cell.length_a   1.000
_cell.length_b   1.000
_cell.length_c   1.000
_cell.angle_alpha   90.00
_cell.angle_beta   90.00
_cell.angle_gamma   90.00
#
_symmetry.space_group_name_H-M   'P 1'
#
loop_
_entity.id
_entity.type
_entity.pdbx_description
1 polymer ?
#
loop_
_entity_poly.entity_id
_entity_poly.type
_entity_poly.pdbx_seq_one_letter_code
_entity_poly.pdbx_strand_id
1 'polypeptide(L)'
;LIWLKPFWLKLDLVLPPLCLPPGGSAASRAGAMGEKAAEKRGAGGRKPWRWACCAFSALALALIAATPQVGGAVSESLLLGFLALRYFAEGLPLVLAWKDTVYWATESGASLAMLPLTRQRDGIFARQLLHVEPGDDHVTAVCKVSMYTQMVTSSTWVGADPMMPPGMSNLDTWDPVPTQERVDSYVQACREVYEGLGKDSPQRKILDNLTPERRVNVTTPIPLWTSPEIIIRSRMERERVAKERPSHSDKWKGLGEIPDYGHMFQHTKIRPVREEVIDASEISEAVRQGKVAKFDATKLLGKEIFNLTMPEIAALHGDMAKNIPMYRQRGASAPGGSGVESLDTYARKVKVWKQEECLRYPEFAPFRPFGYTEPKDTSDYMNGLKQPTWWLEVLASMLDIAWFKPRVGISLRDFLRMIRTAGLQCAVNTRRLPKLPMPKIEDALGNPDWLERAWSMFWLGPVADCWHYDDPDNLLIGVYGDIWVSVFKLKDRELMRGGGDRGCWSPLTQMPLRIDTPDAMTQDWWLEKFEFIHMKLTPGTGIVVPSGAYHSLTMADGDRILLNCFMIPKYKGLWDVPAANHSFYSSKWQTEEYHAMSQLKKSSIFRLWDTKQLGGYFEGFKL
;
A
#
# COMPACT_ATOMS: atom_id res chain seq x y z
N LEU A 1 -32.46 7.60 -11.33
CA LEU A 1 -31.86 8.11 -10.08
C LEU A 1 -32.88 8.74 -9.12
N ILE A 2 -33.68 9.74 -9.55
CA ILE A 2 -34.78 10.32 -8.72
C ILE A 2 -35.81 9.25 -8.30
N TRP A 3 -36.04 8.22 -9.14
CA TRP A 3 -36.91 7.08 -8.84
C TRP A 3 -36.31 5.99 -7.93
N LEU A 4 -34.98 5.94 -7.77
CA LEU A 4 -34.31 4.92 -6.94
C LEU A 4 -34.06 5.41 -5.51
N LYS A 5 -33.93 6.73 -5.31
CA LYS A 5 -33.71 7.36 -4.00
C LYS A 5 -34.77 6.97 -2.94
N PRO A 6 -36.08 6.89 -3.25
CA PRO A 6 -37.09 6.43 -2.31
C PRO A 6 -36.98 4.93 -2.00
N PHE A 7 -36.47 4.12 -2.93
CA PHE A 7 -36.27 2.68 -2.74
C PHE A 7 -35.08 2.40 -1.80
N TRP A 8 -33.99 3.14 -1.94
CA TRP A 8 -32.82 3.07 -1.05
C TRP A 8 -33.12 3.61 0.37
N LEU A 9 -33.83 4.74 0.49
CA LEU A 9 -34.26 5.27 1.80
C LEU A 9 -35.28 4.37 2.50
N LYS A 10 -36.16 3.67 1.74
CA LYS A 10 -37.06 2.66 2.31
C LYS A 10 -36.32 1.37 2.71
N LEU A 11 -35.20 1.03 2.06
CA LEU A 11 -34.36 -0.09 2.49
C LEU A 11 -33.73 0.17 3.88
N ASP A 12 -33.33 1.41 4.17
CA ASP A 12 -32.84 1.83 5.50
C ASP A 12 -33.97 1.95 6.54
N LEU A 13 -35.19 2.31 6.14
CA LEU A 13 -36.34 2.49 7.03
C LEU A 13 -37.13 1.21 7.38
N VAL A 14 -36.98 0.13 6.59
CA VAL A 14 -37.60 -1.18 6.90
C VAL A 14 -36.70 -2.01 7.85
N LEU A 15 -35.50 -1.53 8.14
CA LEU A 15 -34.65 -2.05 9.21
C LEU A 15 -35.03 -1.31 10.51
N PRO A 16 -35.34 -2.02 11.61
CA PRO A 16 -35.38 -1.34 12.90
C PRO A 16 -33.97 -0.80 13.17
N PRO A 17 -33.83 0.41 13.73
CA PRO A 17 -32.54 0.83 14.25
C PRO A 17 -32.10 -0.25 15.23
N LEU A 18 -30.89 -0.79 15.05
CA LEU A 18 -30.19 -1.47 16.13
C LEU A 18 -29.93 -0.40 17.19
N CYS A 19 -30.94 -0.15 18.03
CA CYS A 19 -30.81 0.65 19.23
C CYS A 19 -29.74 -0.03 20.08
N LEU A 20 -28.58 0.60 20.17
CA LEU A 20 -27.78 0.50 21.38
C LEU A 20 -28.68 0.96 22.54
N PRO A 21 -28.83 0.18 23.62
CA PRO A 21 -29.60 0.64 24.76
C PRO A 21 -28.94 1.92 25.31
N PRO A 22 -29.72 2.93 25.70
CA PRO A 22 -29.17 4.05 26.45
C PRO A 22 -28.59 3.52 27.75
N GLY A 23 -27.45 4.10 28.16
CA GLY A 23 -26.68 3.68 29.32
C GLY A 23 -27.54 3.37 30.54
N GLY A 24 -27.45 2.14 31.01
CA GLY A 24 -28.07 1.66 32.23
C GLY A 24 -27.29 0.45 32.73
N SER A 25 -26.60 0.63 33.85
CA SER A 25 -25.78 -0.37 34.52
C SER A 25 -26.58 -1.61 34.91
N ALA A 26 -26.29 -2.77 34.30
CA ALA A 26 -26.54 -4.08 34.90
C ALA A 26 -25.73 -5.16 34.16
N ALA A 27 -24.43 -5.24 34.46
CA ALA A 27 -23.59 -6.34 34.03
C ALA A 27 -23.74 -7.53 35.00
N SER A 28 -24.32 -8.63 34.52
CA SER A 28 -23.81 -10.00 34.68
C SER A 28 -24.92 -11.03 34.36
N ARG A 29 -24.56 -12.06 33.57
CA ARG A 29 -25.37 -13.27 33.20
C ARG A 29 -26.15 -13.28 31.86
N ALA A 30 -25.60 -12.72 30.77
CA ALA A 30 -26.17 -12.93 29.43
C ALA A 30 -25.16 -13.33 28.32
N GLY A 31 -23.98 -13.86 28.69
CA GLY A 31 -22.90 -14.12 27.74
C GLY A 31 -23.07 -15.35 26.83
N ALA A 32 -23.87 -16.35 27.19
CA ALA A 32 -23.87 -17.64 26.48
C ALA A 32 -25.15 -17.98 25.68
N MET A 33 -26.26 -17.26 25.89
CA MET A 33 -27.52 -17.52 25.15
C MET A 33 -27.73 -16.59 23.94
N GLY A 34 -27.02 -15.46 23.86
CA GLY A 34 -27.15 -14.48 22.78
C GLY A 34 -26.60 -14.98 21.42
N GLU A 35 -25.48 -15.70 21.43
CA GLU A 35 -24.85 -16.19 20.18
C GLU A 35 -25.70 -17.26 19.49
N LYS A 36 -26.27 -18.22 20.24
CA LYS A 36 -27.14 -19.26 19.65
C LYS A 36 -28.46 -18.71 19.08
N ALA A 37 -28.97 -17.59 19.62
CA ALA A 37 -30.18 -16.95 19.13
C ALA A 37 -29.93 -16.13 17.84
N ALA A 38 -28.77 -15.49 17.71
CA ALA A 38 -28.35 -14.83 16.49
C ALA A 38 -28.10 -15.83 15.34
N GLU A 39 -27.52 -16.99 15.66
CA GLU A 39 -27.24 -18.07 14.70
C GLU A 39 -28.54 -18.70 14.15
N LYS A 40 -29.56 -18.93 15.00
CA LYS A 40 -30.86 -19.45 14.54
C LYS A 40 -31.72 -18.43 13.76
N ARG A 41 -31.58 -17.13 14.00
CA ARG A 41 -32.30 -16.08 13.24
C ARG A 41 -31.67 -15.78 11.87
N GLY A 42 -30.40 -16.13 11.66
CA GLY A 42 -29.66 -15.86 10.42
C GLY A 42 -30.08 -16.70 9.21
N ALA A 43 -30.68 -17.89 9.41
CA ALA A 43 -31.01 -18.81 8.32
C ALA A 43 -32.40 -18.56 7.69
N GLY A 44 -33.39 -18.13 8.48
CA GLY A 44 -34.77 -17.91 8.00
C GLY A 44 -34.98 -16.56 7.30
N GLY A 45 -34.27 -15.51 7.74
CA GLY A 45 -34.47 -14.14 7.25
C GLY A 45 -33.86 -13.82 5.88
N ARG A 46 -33.03 -14.71 5.30
CA ARG A 46 -32.31 -14.43 4.03
C ARG A 46 -33.10 -14.76 2.75
N LYS A 47 -34.21 -15.51 2.84
CA LYS A 47 -34.99 -15.91 1.66
C LYS A 47 -35.60 -14.73 0.87
N PRO A 48 -36.24 -13.72 1.50
CA PRO A 48 -36.80 -12.58 0.77
C PRO A 48 -35.72 -11.76 0.05
N TRP A 49 -34.55 -11.62 0.66
CA TRP A 49 -33.42 -10.88 0.09
C TRP A 49 -32.85 -11.52 -1.16
N ARG A 50 -32.77 -12.86 -1.20
CA ARG A 50 -32.34 -13.58 -2.41
C ARG A 50 -33.23 -13.22 -3.60
N TRP A 51 -34.55 -13.19 -3.40
CA TRP A 51 -35.50 -12.79 -4.44
C TRP A 51 -35.38 -11.32 -4.84
N ALA A 52 -35.18 -10.42 -3.88
CA ALA A 52 -34.96 -9.00 -4.17
C ALA A 52 -33.68 -8.77 -4.99
N CYS A 53 -32.58 -9.45 -4.64
CA CYS A 53 -31.34 -9.39 -5.42
C CYS A 53 -31.53 -9.99 -6.81
N CYS A 54 -32.17 -11.15 -6.94
CA CYS A 54 -32.49 -11.75 -8.24
C CYS A 54 -33.33 -10.79 -9.12
N ALA A 55 -34.37 -10.19 -8.56
CA ALA A 55 -35.26 -9.27 -9.28
C ALA A 55 -34.52 -7.99 -9.72
N PHE A 56 -33.71 -7.40 -8.82
CA PHE A 56 -32.89 -6.24 -9.15
C PHE A 56 -31.88 -6.56 -10.25
N SER A 57 -31.22 -7.71 -10.16
CA SER A 57 -30.26 -8.15 -11.15
C SER A 57 -30.87 -8.46 -12.51
N ALA A 58 -32.04 -9.11 -12.53
CA ALA A 58 -32.78 -9.35 -13.77
C ALA A 58 -33.25 -8.03 -14.41
N LEU A 59 -33.70 -7.08 -13.59
CA LEU A 59 -34.06 -5.73 -14.05
C LEU A 59 -32.84 -4.96 -14.58
N ALA A 60 -31.70 -5.03 -13.89
CA ALA A 60 -30.44 -4.41 -14.32
C ALA A 60 -30.00 -4.98 -15.67
N LEU A 61 -30.04 -6.31 -15.83
CA LEU A 61 -29.77 -7.00 -17.10
C LEU A 61 -30.72 -6.56 -18.20
N ALA A 62 -32.02 -6.52 -17.92
CA ALA A 62 -33.04 -6.11 -18.89
C ALA A 62 -32.81 -4.66 -19.34
N LEU A 63 -32.46 -3.76 -18.41
CA LEU A 63 -32.16 -2.36 -18.72
C LEU A 63 -30.84 -2.21 -19.50
N ILE A 64 -29.81 -3.00 -19.18
CA ILE A 64 -28.55 -3.00 -19.90
C ILE A 64 -28.74 -3.53 -21.33
N ALA A 65 -29.47 -4.63 -21.49
CA ALA A 65 -29.73 -5.27 -22.77
C ALA A 65 -30.68 -4.47 -23.67
N ALA A 66 -31.69 -3.82 -23.09
CA ALA A 66 -32.71 -3.10 -23.83
C ALA A 66 -32.22 -1.78 -24.44
N THR A 67 -31.03 -1.30 -24.09
CA THR A 67 -30.60 0.04 -24.49
C THR A 67 -29.10 0.11 -24.77
N PRO A 68 -28.68 -0.10 -26.04
CA PRO A 68 -27.31 0.15 -26.49
C PRO A 68 -26.85 1.60 -26.24
N GLN A 69 -27.81 2.53 -26.11
CA GLN A 69 -27.62 3.96 -25.94
C GLN A 69 -27.73 4.47 -24.49
N VAL A 70 -27.89 3.61 -23.46
CA VAL A 70 -27.85 4.17 -22.10
C VAL A 70 -26.45 4.74 -21.87
N GLY A 71 -26.38 6.04 -21.61
CA GLY A 71 -25.13 6.72 -21.31
C GLY A 71 -24.37 6.03 -20.15
N GLY A 72 -23.04 6.15 -20.16
CA GLY A 72 -22.13 5.45 -19.24
C GLY A 72 -22.62 5.39 -17.77
N ALA A 73 -23.18 6.50 -17.27
CA ALA A 73 -23.71 6.67 -15.92
C ALA A 73 -24.61 5.55 -15.42
N VAL A 74 -25.61 5.16 -16.22
CA VAL A 74 -26.59 4.18 -15.76
C VAL A 74 -25.95 2.80 -15.71
N SER A 75 -25.15 2.48 -16.74
CA SER A 75 -24.46 1.19 -16.81
C SER A 75 -23.43 1.01 -15.69
N GLU A 76 -22.71 2.08 -15.34
CA GLU A 76 -21.82 2.13 -14.17
C GLU A 76 -22.59 2.04 -12.85
N SER A 77 -23.72 2.75 -12.72
CA SER A 77 -24.56 2.69 -11.52
C SER A 77 -25.15 1.28 -11.30
N LEU A 78 -25.52 0.59 -12.38
CA LEU A 78 -26.00 -0.79 -12.33
C LEU A 78 -24.88 -1.76 -11.97
N LEU A 79 -23.67 -1.56 -12.52
CA LEU A 79 -22.48 -2.32 -12.14
C LEU A 79 -22.15 -2.12 -10.66
N LEU A 80 -22.07 -0.88 -10.20
CA LEU A 80 -21.85 -0.52 -8.79
C LEU A 80 -22.92 -1.15 -7.88
N GLY A 81 -24.19 -1.08 -8.29
CA GLY A 81 -25.29 -1.72 -7.57
C GLY A 81 -25.15 -3.24 -7.50
N PHE A 82 -24.77 -3.87 -8.62
CA PHE A 82 -24.50 -5.31 -8.68
C PHE A 82 -23.34 -5.71 -7.74
N LEU A 83 -22.22 -4.98 -7.80
CA LEU A 83 -21.07 -5.21 -6.93
C LEU A 83 -21.42 -5.07 -5.45
N ALA A 84 -22.16 -4.01 -5.12
CA ALA A 84 -22.60 -3.77 -3.76
C ALA A 84 -23.51 -4.91 -3.25
N LEU A 85 -24.43 -5.39 -4.08
CA LEU A 85 -25.27 -6.55 -3.77
C LEU A 85 -24.47 -7.86 -3.65
N ARG A 86 -23.42 -8.05 -4.46
CA ARG A 86 -22.56 -9.24 -4.38
C ARG A 86 -21.82 -9.29 -3.05
N TYR A 87 -21.17 -8.20 -2.65
CA TYR A 87 -20.49 -8.09 -1.37
C TYR A 87 -21.46 -8.25 -0.18
N PHE A 88 -22.67 -7.71 -0.32
CA PHE A 88 -23.72 -7.94 0.67
C PHE A 88 -24.13 -9.42 0.77
N ALA A 89 -24.22 -10.12 -0.36
CA ALA A 89 -24.49 -11.56 -0.37
C ALA A 89 -23.36 -12.39 0.25
N GLU A 90 -22.12 -11.89 0.19
CA GLU A 90 -20.94 -12.44 0.89
C GLU A 90 -20.93 -12.12 2.39
N GLY A 91 -21.86 -11.30 2.90
CA GLY A 91 -21.99 -10.98 4.31
C GLY A 91 -21.32 -9.68 4.74
N LEU A 92 -20.85 -8.86 3.79
CA LEU A 92 -20.31 -7.53 4.07
C LEU A 92 -21.41 -6.47 4.10
N PRO A 93 -21.29 -5.41 4.92
CA PRO A 93 -22.23 -4.28 4.86
C PRO A 93 -22.20 -3.60 3.48
N LEU A 94 -23.38 -3.23 2.97
CA LEU A 94 -23.50 -2.57 1.65
C LEU A 94 -22.65 -1.29 1.52
N VAL A 95 -22.56 -0.51 2.61
CA VAL A 95 -21.73 0.70 2.66
C VAL A 95 -20.25 0.41 2.41
N LEU A 96 -19.74 -0.74 2.88
CA LEU A 96 -18.36 -1.14 2.69
C LEU A 96 -18.12 -1.52 1.23
N ALA A 97 -19.04 -2.28 0.63
CA ALA A 97 -18.96 -2.65 -0.77
C ALA A 97 -18.95 -1.44 -1.72
N TRP A 98 -19.76 -0.44 -1.40
CA TRP A 98 -19.76 0.83 -2.13
C TRP A 98 -18.39 1.53 -2.01
N LYS A 99 -17.84 1.64 -0.79
CA LYS A 99 -16.51 2.20 -0.56
C LYS A 99 -15.42 1.46 -1.34
N ASP A 100 -15.45 0.12 -1.35
CA ASP A 100 -14.47 -0.72 -2.07
C ASP A 100 -14.52 -0.47 -3.57
N THR A 101 -15.73 -0.34 -4.12
CA THR A 101 -15.86 -0.08 -5.55
C THR A 101 -15.40 1.33 -5.93
N VAL A 102 -15.76 2.34 -5.13
CA VAL A 102 -15.32 3.73 -5.35
C VAL A 102 -13.79 3.84 -5.24
N TYR A 103 -13.21 3.14 -4.26
CA TYR A 103 -11.76 3.08 -4.09
C TYR A 103 -11.08 2.47 -5.32
N TRP A 104 -11.54 1.29 -5.74
CA TRP A 104 -10.98 0.59 -6.91
C TRP A 104 -11.09 1.43 -8.20
N ALA A 105 -12.22 2.11 -8.40
CA ALA A 105 -12.41 2.96 -9.58
C ALA A 105 -11.42 4.13 -9.60
N THR A 106 -11.11 4.68 -8.41
CA THR A 106 -10.08 5.71 -8.27
C THR A 106 -8.68 5.16 -8.54
N GLU A 107 -8.38 3.99 -7.99
CA GLU A 107 -7.07 3.34 -8.14
C GLU A 107 -6.77 2.95 -9.59
N SER A 108 -7.76 2.42 -10.31
CA SER A 108 -7.63 2.01 -11.70
C SER A 108 -7.59 3.18 -12.71
N GLY A 109 -7.85 4.41 -12.25
CA GLY A 109 -8.03 5.55 -13.14
C GLY A 109 -9.30 5.44 -14.01
N ALA A 110 -10.23 4.54 -13.64
CA ALA A 110 -11.51 4.45 -14.31
C ALA A 110 -12.27 5.77 -14.12
N SER A 111 -12.82 6.32 -15.21
CA SER A 111 -13.54 7.59 -15.17
C SER A 111 -14.70 7.52 -14.18
N LEU A 112 -14.64 8.32 -13.12
CA LEU A 112 -15.71 8.49 -12.14
C LEU A 112 -16.73 9.57 -12.55
N ALA A 113 -16.65 10.10 -13.77
CA ALA A 113 -17.37 11.29 -14.23
C ALA A 113 -18.91 11.25 -14.05
N MET A 114 -19.48 10.09 -13.73
CA MET A 114 -20.93 9.88 -13.69
C MET A 114 -21.50 9.43 -12.34
N LEU A 115 -20.66 9.20 -11.31
CA LEU A 115 -21.15 8.93 -9.97
C LEU A 115 -21.84 10.21 -9.43
N PRO A 116 -23.14 10.19 -9.08
CA PRO A 116 -23.89 11.41 -8.70
C PRO A 116 -23.35 12.13 -7.46
N LEU A 117 -22.53 11.42 -6.66
CA LEU A 117 -21.83 11.93 -5.48
C LEU A 117 -20.39 12.38 -5.79
N THR A 118 -19.84 12.03 -6.97
CA THR A 118 -18.54 12.47 -7.44
C THR A 118 -18.66 13.39 -8.66
N ARG A 119 -19.85 14.00 -8.89
CA ARG A 119 -19.98 15.18 -9.75
C ARG A 119 -18.81 16.07 -9.41
N GLN A 120 -17.87 16.10 -10.33
CA GLN A 120 -16.56 16.63 -10.14
C GLN A 120 -16.72 18.05 -9.59
N ARG A 121 -16.14 18.29 -8.40
CA ARG A 121 -15.29 19.47 -8.33
C ARG A 121 -14.32 19.29 -9.50
N ASP A 122 -14.60 19.91 -10.64
CA ASP A 122 -13.73 19.96 -11.82
C ASP A 122 -12.42 20.73 -11.54
N GLY A 123 -11.98 20.76 -10.28
CA GLY A 123 -10.62 21.12 -9.93
C GLY A 123 -9.74 19.94 -10.28
N ILE A 124 -9.08 20.03 -11.42
CA ILE A 124 -7.87 19.25 -11.73
C ILE A 124 -6.98 19.29 -10.47
N PHE A 125 -6.60 18.12 -9.96
CA PHE A 125 -5.83 17.94 -8.73
C PHE A 125 -4.40 18.49 -8.86
N ALA A 126 -4.25 19.81 -8.88
CA ALA A 126 -2.97 20.48 -8.72
C ALA A 126 -2.72 20.64 -7.20
N ARG A 127 -1.67 19.98 -6.72
CA ARG A 127 -1.18 20.10 -5.34
C ARG A 127 -0.76 21.55 -5.09
N GLN A 128 -1.44 22.27 -4.20
CA GLN A 128 -1.03 23.62 -3.79
C GLN A 128 0.07 23.56 -2.74
N LEU A 129 1.12 24.33 -3.00
CA LEU A 129 2.18 24.61 -2.04
C LEU A 129 1.60 25.48 -0.89
N LEU A 130 2.04 25.30 0.37
CA LEU A 130 1.68 26.18 1.47
C LEU A 130 2.46 27.43 1.14
N HIS A 131 1.72 28.46 0.79
CA HIS A 131 2.31 29.73 0.47
C HIS A 131 3.02 30.26 1.71
N VAL A 132 4.31 30.53 1.57
CA VAL A 132 5.04 31.40 2.49
C VAL A 132 4.45 32.79 2.30
N GLU A 133 3.78 33.27 3.34
CA GLU A 133 3.11 34.57 3.37
C GLU A 133 4.10 35.67 3.80
N PRO A 134 3.94 36.92 3.35
CA PRO A 134 4.82 38.04 3.74
C PRO A 134 4.93 38.30 5.26
N GLY A 135 4.02 37.75 6.08
CA GLY A 135 4.03 37.85 7.53
C GLY A 135 4.52 36.60 8.27
N ASP A 136 4.89 35.53 7.55
CA ASP A 136 5.46 34.35 8.20
C ASP A 136 6.85 34.68 8.77
N ASP A 137 7.09 34.31 10.03
CA ASP A 137 8.45 34.32 10.54
C ASP A 137 9.31 33.26 9.84
N HIS A 138 10.64 33.38 9.98
CA HIS A 138 11.59 32.46 9.34
C HIS A 138 11.27 30.99 9.61
N VAL A 139 10.94 30.65 10.86
CA VAL A 139 10.65 29.27 11.27
C VAL A 139 9.38 28.75 10.59
N THR A 140 8.33 29.56 10.54
CA THR A 140 7.07 29.23 9.88
C THR A 140 7.29 29.04 8.38
N ALA A 141 8.08 29.91 7.77
CA ALA A 141 8.45 29.79 6.36
C ALA A 141 9.23 28.49 6.09
N VAL A 142 10.23 28.17 6.92
CA VAL A 142 10.95 26.88 6.86
C VAL A 142 10.00 25.70 7.05
N CYS A 143 9.11 25.75 8.04
CA CYS A 143 8.15 24.69 8.30
C CYS A 143 7.20 24.47 7.13
N LYS A 144 6.64 25.54 6.56
CA LYS A 144 5.83 25.47 5.35
C LYS A 144 6.63 24.80 4.22
N VAL A 145 7.83 25.29 3.89
CA VAL A 145 8.68 24.72 2.82
C VAL A 145 9.08 23.26 3.10
N SER A 146 9.31 22.89 4.36
CA SER A 146 9.69 21.51 4.73
C SER A 146 8.61 20.49 4.36
N MET A 147 7.34 20.90 4.36
CA MET A 147 6.24 20.04 3.94
C MET A 147 6.34 19.68 2.44
N TYR A 148 7.04 20.50 1.64
CA TYR A 148 7.02 20.55 0.16
C TYR A 148 8.18 19.95 -0.60
N THR A 149 9.22 19.44 0.05
CA THR A 149 10.47 19.05 -0.61
C THR A 149 10.43 17.85 -1.59
N GLN A 150 9.27 17.36 -2.03
CA GLN A 150 8.99 16.81 -3.37
C GLN A 150 7.48 16.48 -3.44
N MET A 151 6.88 16.66 -4.62
CA MET A 151 5.62 16.06 -5.02
C MET A 151 5.58 16.12 -6.54
N VAL A 152 6.03 15.05 -7.21
CA VAL A 152 5.82 14.87 -8.64
C VAL A 152 4.47 14.19 -8.85
N THR A 153 3.50 14.91 -9.40
CA THR A 153 2.52 14.29 -10.30
C THR A 153 3.16 14.30 -11.68
N SER A 154 3.77 13.19 -12.08
CA SER A 154 4.15 12.96 -13.46
C SER A 154 2.88 12.61 -14.24
N SER A 155 2.07 13.64 -14.48
CA SER A 155 1.17 13.64 -15.62
C SER A 155 1.52 14.87 -16.46
N THR A 156 2.70 14.81 -17.08
CA THR A 156 2.82 15.27 -18.46
C THR A 156 1.82 14.47 -19.30
N TRP A 157 0.54 14.84 -19.22
CA TRP A 157 -0.30 14.82 -20.39
C TRP A 157 0.15 16.01 -21.21
N VAL A 158 0.95 15.74 -22.24
CA VAL A 158 1.24 16.70 -23.31
C VAL A 158 -0.12 16.97 -23.99
N GLY A 159 -0.88 17.96 -23.49
CA GLY A 159 -2.17 18.34 -24.08
C GLY A 159 -3.23 19.02 -23.20
N ALA A 160 -3.04 19.24 -21.90
CA ALA A 160 -4.06 19.91 -21.07
C ALA A 160 -3.77 21.41 -20.84
N ASP A 161 -4.77 22.23 -21.16
CA ASP A 161 -4.85 23.70 -21.21
C ASP A 161 -4.50 24.42 -19.87
N PRO A 162 -3.65 25.47 -19.86
CA PRO A 162 -3.10 26.08 -18.63
C PRO A 162 -3.91 27.19 -17.93
N MET A 163 -5.23 27.32 -18.09
CA MET A 163 -5.98 28.43 -17.44
C MET A 163 -7.15 27.99 -16.54
N MET A 164 -6.95 27.79 -15.21
CA MET A 164 -8.01 27.91 -14.16
C MET A 164 -7.48 28.10 -12.70
N PRO A 165 -8.27 28.73 -11.77
CA PRO A 165 -7.87 29.16 -10.42
C PRO A 165 -8.18 28.13 -9.27
N PRO A 166 -7.80 28.37 -7.99
CA PRO A 166 -7.33 27.34 -7.05
C PRO A 166 -8.36 26.79 -6.03
N GLY A 167 -8.21 25.51 -5.64
CA GLY A 167 -8.81 24.92 -4.44
C GLY A 167 -8.02 23.71 -3.89
N MET A 168 -7.80 23.67 -2.56
CA MET A 168 -6.99 22.67 -1.84
C MET A 168 -7.69 21.31 -1.68
N SER A 169 -7.00 20.22 -2.01
CA SER A 169 -7.21 18.89 -1.41
C SER A 169 -6.06 17.94 -1.76
N ASN A 170 -5.12 17.74 -0.82
CA ASN A 170 -4.28 16.53 -0.75
C ASN A 170 -3.80 16.22 0.69
N LEU A 171 -4.55 16.72 1.67
CA LEU A 171 -4.50 16.26 3.05
C LEU A 171 -5.79 15.53 3.44
N ASP A 172 -6.81 15.43 2.58
CA ASP A 172 -8.09 14.79 2.89
C ASP A 172 -8.01 13.25 2.85
N THR A 173 -7.11 12.65 3.64
CA THR A 173 -7.43 11.35 4.25
C THR A 173 -8.53 11.60 5.26
N TRP A 174 -9.44 10.65 5.46
CA TRP A 174 -10.57 10.73 6.41
C TRP A 174 -10.20 10.81 7.91
N ASP A 175 -9.07 11.44 8.25
CA ASP A 175 -8.87 11.97 9.58
C ASP A 175 -10.01 12.96 9.89
N PRO A 176 -10.72 12.86 11.03
CA PRO A 176 -11.78 13.81 11.39
C PRO A 176 -11.32 15.26 11.44
N VAL A 177 -10.00 15.50 11.47
CA VAL A 177 -9.38 16.82 11.51
C VAL A 177 -9.46 17.49 10.12
N PRO A 178 -10.03 18.69 9.97
CA PRO A 178 -10.00 19.47 8.73
C PRO A 178 -8.58 19.63 8.16
N THR A 179 -8.44 19.69 6.83
CA THR A 179 -7.15 19.86 6.15
C THR A 179 -6.35 21.06 6.72
N GLN A 180 -7.00 22.20 6.98
CA GLN A 180 -6.34 23.36 7.56
C GLN A 180 -5.82 23.10 8.98
N GLU A 181 -6.61 22.46 9.84
CA GLU A 181 -6.19 22.13 11.21
C GLU A 181 -5.00 21.15 11.22
N ARG A 182 -4.87 20.28 10.21
CA ARG A 182 -3.68 19.42 10.04
C ARG A 182 -2.46 20.20 9.60
N VAL A 183 -2.62 21.13 8.67
CA VAL A 183 -1.55 22.06 8.27
C VAL A 183 -1.05 22.81 9.49
N ASP A 184 -1.97 23.39 10.27
CA ASP A 184 -1.65 24.19 11.44
C ASP A 184 -0.97 23.31 12.51
N SER A 185 -1.49 22.10 12.74
CA SER A 185 -0.87 21.11 13.62
C SER A 185 0.55 20.76 13.16
N TYR A 186 0.75 20.55 11.86
CA TYR A 186 2.08 20.26 11.30
C TYR A 186 3.04 21.42 11.49
N VAL A 187 2.63 22.65 11.15
CA VAL A 187 3.46 23.84 11.34
C VAL A 187 3.82 24.01 12.81
N GLN A 188 2.86 23.80 13.72
CA GLN A 188 3.10 23.86 15.16
C GLN A 188 4.10 22.79 15.62
N ALA A 189 3.90 21.53 15.24
CA ALA A 189 4.82 20.44 15.57
C ALA A 189 6.21 20.67 14.98
N CYS A 190 6.29 21.24 13.78
CA CYS A 190 7.55 21.61 13.15
C CYS A 190 8.26 22.73 13.89
N ARG A 191 7.55 23.76 14.35
CA ARG A 191 8.13 24.81 15.19
C ARG A 191 8.67 24.23 16.51
N GLU A 192 7.92 23.35 17.17
CA GLU A 192 8.37 22.65 18.38
C GLU A 192 9.67 21.88 18.15
N VAL A 193 9.74 21.10 17.05
CA VAL A 193 10.94 20.35 16.68
C VAL A 193 12.09 21.30 16.38
N TYR A 194 11.85 22.33 15.56
CA TYR A 194 12.85 23.32 15.16
C TYR A 194 13.46 24.02 16.37
N GLU A 195 12.63 24.49 17.30
CA GLU A 195 13.03 25.14 18.54
C GLU A 195 13.75 24.19 19.51
N GLY A 196 13.40 22.90 19.47
CA GLY A 196 14.10 21.83 20.20
C GLY A 196 15.48 21.50 19.65
N LEU A 197 15.81 21.89 18.41
CA LEU A 197 17.17 21.75 17.88
C LEU A 197 18.09 22.71 18.64
N GLY A 198 19.19 22.17 19.20
CA GLY A 198 20.21 23.01 19.81
C GLY A 198 20.69 24.09 18.84
N LYS A 199 20.80 25.34 19.30
CA LYS A 199 21.16 26.50 18.46
C LYS A 199 22.47 26.29 17.69
N ASP A 200 23.42 25.57 18.29
CA ASP A 200 24.70 25.27 17.68
C ASP A 200 24.73 23.98 16.85
N SER A 201 23.62 23.24 16.80
CA SER A 201 23.55 21.98 16.05
C SER A 201 23.75 22.22 14.55
N PRO A 202 24.46 21.34 13.83
CA PRO A 202 24.68 21.48 12.40
C PRO A 202 23.38 21.62 11.60
N GLN A 203 22.35 20.84 11.96
CA GLN A 203 21.03 20.92 11.31
C GLN A 203 20.41 22.30 11.47
N ARG A 204 20.41 22.85 12.69
CA ARG A 204 19.81 24.16 12.99
C ARG A 204 20.51 25.28 12.23
N LYS A 205 21.85 25.24 12.13
CA LYS A 205 22.62 26.23 11.36
C LYS A 205 22.27 26.23 9.87
N ILE A 206 22.10 25.05 9.26
CA ILE A 206 21.65 24.94 7.88
C ILE A 206 20.25 25.55 7.73
N LEU A 207 19.32 25.20 8.63
CA LEU A 207 17.95 25.70 8.58
C LEU A 207 17.82 27.21 8.85
N ASP A 208 18.62 27.77 9.77
CA ASP A 208 18.67 29.21 10.05
C ASP A 208 19.22 30.01 8.85
N ASN A 209 20.10 29.40 8.05
CA ASN A 209 20.68 30.01 6.84
C ASN A 209 19.84 29.79 5.58
N LEU A 210 18.77 28.99 5.64
CA LEU A 210 17.85 28.88 4.52
C LEU A 210 17.21 30.25 4.27
N THR A 211 17.03 30.60 3.01
CA THR A 211 16.20 31.74 2.61
C THR A 211 14.96 31.19 1.93
N PRO A 212 13.86 30.93 2.67
CA PRO A 212 12.63 30.42 2.09
C PRO A 212 12.08 31.46 1.10
N GLU A 213 12.35 31.27 -0.18
CA GLU A 213 11.80 32.15 -1.20
C GLU A 213 10.34 31.81 -1.45
N ARG A 214 9.53 32.83 -1.75
CA ARG A 214 8.15 32.66 -2.22
C ARG A 214 8.15 32.02 -3.61
N ARG A 215 8.36 30.71 -3.68
CA ARG A 215 8.29 29.95 -4.92
C ARG A 215 6.91 29.33 -5.05
N VAL A 216 6.08 29.92 -5.93
CA VAL A 216 4.79 29.34 -6.34
C VAL A 216 4.99 28.07 -7.17
N ASN A 217 6.20 27.90 -7.74
CA ASN A 217 6.68 26.68 -8.37
C ASN A 217 8.08 26.40 -7.83
N VAL A 218 8.20 25.67 -6.73
CA VAL A 218 9.45 24.98 -6.44
C VAL A 218 9.55 23.90 -7.51
N THR A 219 10.23 24.22 -8.60
CA THR A 219 10.65 23.19 -9.54
C THR A 219 11.36 22.15 -8.71
N THR A 220 10.79 20.95 -8.73
CA THR A 220 11.42 19.70 -8.33
C THR A 220 12.91 19.79 -8.66
N PRO A 221 13.85 19.22 -7.86
CA PRO A 221 15.12 18.85 -8.46
C PRO A 221 14.77 18.20 -9.79
N ILE A 222 15.23 18.83 -10.89
CA ILE A 222 14.93 18.43 -12.27
C ILE A 222 14.92 16.92 -12.22
N PRO A 223 13.85 16.20 -12.63
CA PRO A 223 13.90 14.75 -12.65
C PRO A 223 15.16 14.43 -13.46
N LEU A 224 16.24 14.08 -12.75
CA LEU A 224 17.60 14.18 -13.29
C LEU A 224 17.79 13.13 -14.41
N TRP A 225 16.72 12.39 -14.74
CA TRP A 225 16.71 11.16 -15.47
C TRP A 225 15.42 10.94 -16.30
N THR A 226 14.53 11.93 -16.48
CA THR A 226 13.43 11.79 -17.48
C THR A 226 13.88 12.07 -18.91
N SER A 227 15.10 12.57 -19.10
CA SER A 227 15.70 12.67 -20.43
C SER A 227 15.84 11.25 -21.00
N PRO A 228 15.22 10.95 -22.16
CA PRO A 228 15.37 9.65 -22.82
C PRO A 228 16.85 9.27 -23.02
N GLU A 229 17.71 10.26 -23.25
CA GLU A 229 19.16 10.08 -23.44
C GLU A 229 19.84 9.50 -22.20
N ILE A 230 19.46 9.96 -21.00
CA ILE A 230 20.00 9.47 -19.75
C ILE A 230 19.57 8.02 -19.51
N ILE A 231 18.31 7.70 -19.79
CA ILE A 231 17.78 6.33 -19.68
C ILE A 231 18.52 5.40 -20.65
N ILE A 232 18.68 5.81 -21.90
CA ILE A 232 19.43 5.04 -22.91
C ILE A 232 20.86 4.83 -22.44
N ARG A 233 21.54 5.88 -21.96
CA ARG A 233 22.91 5.78 -21.45
C ARG A 233 23.01 4.82 -20.27
N SER A 234 22.08 4.88 -19.32
CA SER A 234 22.05 3.97 -18.18
C SER A 234 21.80 2.52 -18.58
N ARG A 235 20.95 2.26 -19.59
CA ARG A 235 20.75 0.93 -20.16
C ARG A 235 22.01 0.41 -20.85
N MET A 236 22.65 1.24 -21.67
CA MET A 236 23.93 0.89 -22.31
C MET A 236 25.02 0.58 -21.29
N GLU A 237 25.10 1.37 -20.22
CA GLU A 237 26.06 1.13 -19.14
C GLU A 237 25.76 -0.17 -18.38
N ARG A 238 24.49 -0.45 -18.10
CA ARG A 238 24.05 -1.74 -17.52
C ARG A 238 24.49 -2.92 -18.38
N GLU A 239 24.25 -2.85 -19.68
CA GLU A 239 24.67 -3.89 -20.63
C GLU A 239 26.20 -4.02 -20.70
N ARG A 240 26.93 -2.90 -20.74
CA ARG A 240 28.40 -2.90 -20.75
C ARG A 240 28.94 -3.58 -19.50
N VAL A 241 28.49 -3.17 -18.33
CA VAL A 241 28.87 -3.76 -17.04
C VAL A 241 28.50 -5.23 -16.97
N ALA A 242 27.32 -5.63 -17.49
CA ALA A 242 26.90 -7.02 -17.55
C ALA A 242 27.83 -7.88 -18.42
N LYS A 243 28.30 -7.37 -19.57
CA LYS A 243 29.26 -8.09 -20.44
C LYS A 243 30.60 -8.33 -19.77
N GLU A 244 31.04 -7.38 -18.94
CA GLU A 244 32.34 -7.44 -18.25
C GLU A 244 32.29 -8.27 -16.96
N ARG A 245 31.11 -8.46 -16.37
CA ARG A 245 30.96 -9.20 -15.12
C ARG A 245 31.09 -10.72 -15.34
N PRO A 246 31.85 -11.42 -14.48
CA PRO A 246 31.88 -12.87 -14.51
C PRO A 246 30.50 -13.43 -14.11
N SER A 247 30.26 -14.69 -14.48
CA SER A 247 29.13 -15.45 -13.95
C SER A 247 29.22 -15.52 -12.42
N HIS A 248 28.07 -15.40 -11.75
CA HIS A 248 27.95 -15.59 -10.30
C HIS A 248 27.56 -17.01 -9.90
N SER A 249 27.68 -17.97 -10.83
CA SER A 249 27.26 -19.37 -10.67
C SER A 249 27.74 -20.02 -9.37
N ASP A 250 28.94 -19.68 -8.91
CA ASP A 250 29.54 -20.31 -7.73
C ASP A 250 28.92 -19.84 -6.41
N LYS A 251 28.19 -18.71 -6.44
CA LYS A 251 27.49 -18.14 -5.28
C LYS A 251 25.99 -18.41 -5.30
N TRP A 252 25.50 -18.96 -6.40
CA TRP A 252 24.10 -19.24 -6.58
C TRP A 252 23.63 -20.31 -5.62
N LYS A 253 22.39 -20.16 -5.16
CA LYS A 253 21.69 -21.24 -4.48
C LYS A 253 21.63 -22.46 -5.40
N GLY A 254 21.89 -23.64 -4.83
CA GLY A 254 21.55 -24.89 -5.49
C GLY A 254 20.04 -24.94 -5.74
N LEU A 255 19.59 -25.63 -6.79
CA LEU A 255 18.16 -25.69 -7.12
C LEU A 255 17.32 -26.27 -5.97
N GLY A 256 17.88 -27.20 -5.18
CA GLY A 256 17.24 -27.74 -3.98
C GLY A 256 17.23 -26.80 -2.77
N GLU A 257 17.98 -25.70 -2.79
CA GLU A 257 17.99 -24.68 -1.74
C GLU A 257 16.95 -23.57 -2.00
N ILE A 258 16.30 -23.58 -3.16
CA ILE A 258 15.25 -22.63 -3.55
C ILE A 258 13.90 -23.31 -3.28
N PRO A 259 13.19 -22.95 -2.19
CA PRO A 259 11.93 -23.60 -1.83
C PRO A 259 10.88 -23.38 -2.93
N ASP A 260 9.96 -24.34 -3.07
CA ASP A 260 8.72 -24.30 -3.86
C ASP A 260 8.87 -24.10 -5.40
N TYR A 261 9.97 -23.48 -5.88
CA TYR A 261 10.12 -22.99 -7.25
C TYR A 261 11.50 -23.21 -7.87
N GLY A 262 12.38 -24.01 -7.25
CA GLY A 262 13.72 -24.28 -7.80
C GLY A 262 13.72 -24.72 -9.27
N HIS A 263 12.70 -25.47 -9.71
CA HIS A 263 12.55 -25.90 -11.10
C HIS A 263 12.42 -24.74 -12.11
N MET A 264 11.84 -23.61 -11.72
CA MET A 264 11.69 -22.43 -12.60
C MET A 264 13.04 -21.81 -12.96
N PHE A 265 14.00 -21.87 -12.03
CA PHE A 265 15.37 -21.39 -12.25
C PHE A 265 16.24 -22.35 -13.06
N GLN A 266 15.74 -23.54 -13.41
CA GLN A 266 16.46 -24.44 -14.33
C GLN A 266 16.52 -23.86 -15.74
N HIS A 267 15.48 -23.13 -16.15
CA HIS A 267 15.33 -22.62 -17.51
C HIS A 267 15.79 -21.17 -17.66
N THR A 268 15.83 -20.40 -16.57
CA THR A 268 16.11 -18.95 -16.66
C THR A 268 17.60 -18.60 -16.57
N LYS A 269 18.51 -19.51 -16.21
CA LYS A 269 19.94 -19.23 -15.93
C LYS A 269 20.23 -18.21 -14.83
N ILE A 270 19.25 -17.41 -14.40
CA ILE A 270 19.31 -16.60 -13.20
C ILE A 270 19.16 -17.53 -12.00
N ARG A 271 19.96 -17.32 -10.95
CA ARG A 271 19.67 -17.90 -9.64
C ARG A 271 19.96 -16.89 -8.54
N PRO A 272 19.14 -16.87 -7.49
CA PRO A 272 19.44 -16.06 -6.34
C PRO A 272 20.74 -16.51 -5.69
N VAL A 273 21.48 -15.57 -5.12
CA VAL A 273 22.60 -15.90 -4.24
C VAL A 273 22.08 -16.28 -2.84
N ARG A 274 22.90 -17.01 -2.08
CA ARG A 274 22.59 -17.28 -0.67
C ARG A 274 22.51 -15.98 0.12
N GLU A 275 21.48 -15.86 0.96
CA GLU A 275 21.39 -14.76 1.90
C GLU A 275 22.50 -14.83 2.95
N GLU A 276 23.03 -13.68 3.35
CA GLU A 276 23.83 -13.57 4.57
C GLU A 276 22.87 -13.68 5.76
N VAL A 277 23.15 -14.55 6.72
CA VAL A 277 22.35 -14.73 7.93
C VAL A 277 23.09 -14.08 9.10
N ILE A 278 22.43 -13.16 9.78
CA ILE A 278 22.99 -12.39 10.91
C ILE A 278 22.14 -12.58 12.16
N ASP A 279 22.73 -12.33 13.34
CA ASP A 279 21.96 -12.20 14.57
C ASP A 279 21.18 -10.87 14.59
N ALA A 280 20.09 -10.82 15.37
CA ALA A 280 19.31 -9.60 15.55
C ALA A 280 20.15 -8.44 16.11
N SER A 281 21.17 -8.72 16.94
CA SER A 281 22.09 -7.69 17.45
C SER A 281 22.98 -7.06 16.37
N GLU A 282 23.13 -7.71 15.21
CA GLU A 282 23.99 -7.25 14.11
C GLU A 282 23.24 -6.40 13.08
N ILE A 283 21.91 -6.28 13.20
CA ILE A 283 21.06 -5.54 12.26
C ILE A 283 21.54 -4.10 12.05
N SER A 284 21.86 -3.39 13.14
CA SER A 284 22.30 -2.00 13.07
C SER A 284 23.60 -1.83 12.28
N GLU A 285 24.55 -2.76 12.42
CA GLU A 285 25.79 -2.72 11.65
C GLU A 285 25.56 -3.15 10.20
N ALA A 286 24.69 -4.13 9.95
CA ALA A 286 24.30 -4.51 8.59
C ALA A 286 23.69 -3.34 7.79
N VAL A 287 22.86 -2.52 8.43
CA VAL A 287 22.34 -1.27 7.85
C VAL A 287 23.48 -0.30 7.51
N ARG A 288 24.40 -0.04 8.44
CA ARG A 288 25.56 0.86 8.22
C ARG A 288 26.49 0.38 7.10
N GLN A 289 26.54 -0.94 6.85
CA GLN A 289 27.31 -1.52 5.77
C GLN A 289 26.54 -1.66 4.45
N GLY A 290 25.23 -1.37 4.44
CA GLY A 290 24.40 -1.49 3.24
C GLY A 290 24.26 -2.95 2.81
N LYS A 291 24.23 -3.85 3.78
CA LYS A 291 24.09 -5.30 3.56
C LYS A 291 22.62 -5.69 3.46
N VAL A 292 22.34 -6.61 2.56
CA VAL A 292 21.07 -7.32 2.51
C VAL A 292 21.27 -8.62 3.28
N ALA A 293 20.61 -8.75 4.43
CA ALA A 293 20.84 -9.85 5.35
C ALA A 293 19.53 -10.36 5.97
N LYS A 294 19.42 -11.68 6.12
CA LYS A 294 18.34 -12.37 6.82
C LYS A 294 18.64 -12.43 8.31
N PHE A 295 17.60 -12.29 9.13
CA PHE A 295 17.70 -12.42 10.58
C PHE A 295 16.47 -13.13 11.16
N ASP A 296 16.63 -13.67 12.38
CA ASP A 296 15.53 -14.19 13.19
C ASP A 296 14.82 -13.04 13.90
N ALA A 297 13.65 -12.66 13.39
CA ALA A 297 12.86 -11.56 13.93
C ALA A 297 12.21 -11.89 15.27
N THR A 298 12.16 -13.17 15.68
CA THR A 298 11.64 -13.55 17.01
C THR A 298 12.53 -13.07 18.14
N LYS A 299 13.84 -12.92 17.88
CA LYS A 299 14.78 -12.31 18.82
C LYS A 299 14.60 -10.80 18.96
N LEU A 300 14.08 -10.15 17.92
CA LEU A 300 13.85 -8.70 17.88
C LEU A 300 12.49 -8.32 18.51
N LEU A 301 11.43 -9.07 18.17
CA LEU A 301 10.05 -8.66 18.48
C LEU A 301 9.35 -9.51 19.55
N GLY A 302 9.95 -10.63 19.98
CA GLY A 302 9.24 -11.64 20.77
C GLY A 302 8.41 -12.58 19.89
N LYS A 303 8.00 -13.74 20.42
CA LYS A 303 7.29 -14.77 19.64
C LYS A 303 5.80 -14.50 19.51
N GLU A 304 5.25 -13.68 20.40
CA GLU A 304 3.82 -13.49 20.64
C GLU A 304 3.12 -12.73 19.52
N ILE A 305 3.86 -11.97 18.71
CA ILE A 305 3.33 -11.21 17.57
C ILE A 305 3.15 -12.10 16.32
N PHE A 306 3.94 -13.17 16.20
CA PHE A 306 3.98 -13.98 14.99
C PHE A 306 2.79 -14.94 14.93
N ASN A 307 2.29 -15.17 13.72
CA ASN A 307 1.08 -15.93 13.43
C ASN A 307 -0.23 -15.31 13.96
N LEU A 308 -0.22 -14.06 14.42
CA LEU A 308 -1.46 -13.32 14.68
C LEU A 308 -2.12 -12.91 13.35
N THR A 309 -3.38 -13.27 13.17
CA THR A 309 -4.21 -12.79 12.07
C THR A 309 -4.77 -11.40 12.36
N MET A 310 -5.20 -10.67 11.32
CA MET A 310 -5.86 -9.36 11.51
C MET A 310 -7.13 -9.42 12.38
N PRO A 311 -7.99 -10.45 12.28
CA PRO A 311 -9.07 -10.68 13.25
C PRO A 311 -8.60 -10.81 14.71
N GLU A 312 -7.50 -11.54 14.97
CA GLU A 312 -6.96 -11.67 16.32
C GLU A 312 -6.36 -10.36 16.82
N ILE A 313 -5.64 -9.63 15.97
CA ILE A 313 -5.14 -8.28 16.29
C ILE A 313 -6.30 -7.34 16.63
N ALA A 314 -7.40 -7.36 15.87
CA ALA A 314 -8.58 -6.57 16.19
C ALA A 314 -9.21 -7.01 17.54
N ALA A 315 -9.30 -8.32 17.80
CA ALA A 315 -9.82 -8.85 19.05
C ALA A 315 -9.01 -8.43 20.28
N LEU A 316 -7.67 -8.41 20.18
CA LEU A 316 -6.79 -7.88 21.23
C LEU A 316 -7.18 -6.44 21.60
N HIS A 317 -7.54 -5.63 20.60
CA HIS A 317 -7.92 -4.23 20.77
C HIS A 317 -9.34 -4.03 21.31
N GLY A 318 -10.26 -4.97 21.09
CA GLY A 318 -11.64 -4.87 21.54
C GLY A 318 -12.34 -3.67 20.89
N ASP A 319 -13.08 -2.88 21.66
CA ASP A 319 -13.79 -1.70 21.14
C ASP A 319 -12.86 -0.64 20.53
N MET A 320 -11.58 -0.59 20.94
CA MET A 320 -10.59 0.32 20.34
C MET A 320 -10.39 0.06 18.84
N ALA A 321 -10.57 -1.19 18.38
CA ALA A 321 -10.41 -1.55 16.96
C ALA A 321 -11.35 -0.78 16.04
N LYS A 322 -12.49 -0.29 16.55
CA LYS A 322 -13.44 0.54 15.78
C LYS A 322 -12.88 1.91 15.44
N ASN A 323 -11.90 2.39 16.21
CA ASN A 323 -11.31 3.73 16.08
C ASN A 323 -9.86 3.71 15.57
N ILE A 324 -9.29 2.52 15.33
CA ILE A 324 -7.94 2.39 14.76
C ILE A 324 -8.05 2.45 13.24
N PRO A 325 -7.49 3.46 12.57
CA PRO A 325 -7.60 3.61 11.13
C PRO A 325 -6.68 2.64 10.39
N MET A 326 -7.24 2.03 9.34
CA MET A 326 -6.59 1.23 8.31
C MET A 326 -6.63 2.03 7.01
N TYR A 327 -5.51 2.08 6.31
CA TYR A 327 -5.34 2.92 5.15
C TYR A 327 -5.07 2.09 3.92
N ARG A 328 -5.83 2.31 2.87
CA ARG A 328 -5.59 1.62 1.61
C ARG A 328 -4.36 2.19 0.93
N GLN A 329 -3.72 1.39 0.08
CA GLN A 329 -2.47 1.77 -0.60
C GLN A 329 -2.55 3.13 -1.33
N ARG A 330 -3.67 3.44 -1.96
CA ARG A 330 -3.98 4.75 -2.60
C ARG A 330 -4.99 5.57 -1.83
N GLY A 331 -5.12 5.30 -0.53
CA GLY A 331 -6.19 5.84 0.29
C GLY A 331 -6.15 7.37 0.43
N ALA A 332 -4.96 7.97 0.32
CA ALA A 332 -4.76 9.41 0.37
C ALA A 332 -5.39 10.17 -0.80
N SER A 333 -5.56 9.52 -1.96
CA SER A 333 -6.18 10.12 -3.15
C SER A 333 -7.63 9.70 -3.36
N ALA A 334 -8.19 8.87 -2.47
CA ALA A 334 -9.47 8.22 -2.68
C ALA A 334 -10.65 9.10 -2.22
N PRO A 335 -11.66 9.36 -3.08
CA PRO A 335 -12.75 10.27 -2.76
C PRO A 335 -13.68 9.70 -1.69
N GLY A 336 -14.30 10.59 -0.93
CA GLY A 336 -15.36 10.23 0.03
C GLY A 336 -14.93 9.25 1.13
N GLY A 337 -13.61 9.17 1.42
CA GLY A 337 -13.09 8.28 2.46
C GLY A 337 -13.14 6.81 2.12
N SER A 338 -13.27 6.50 0.84
CA SER A 338 -13.15 5.13 0.34
C SER A 338 -11.74 4.56 0.57
N GLY A 339 -10.75 5.41 0.82
CA GLY A 339 -9.37 5.05 1.14
C GLY A 339 -9.06 4.68 2.58
N VAL A 340 -10.04 4.79 3.50
CA VAL A 340 -9.82 4.55 4.94
C VAL A 340 -10.98 3.73 5.52
N GLU A 341 -10.65 2.75 6.35
CA GLU A 341 -11.59 1.98 7.16
C GLU A 341 -11.05 1.75 8.58
N SER A 342 -11.82 1.15 9.49
CA SER A 342 -11.33 0.80 10.82
C SER A 342 -10.70 -0.61 10.84
N LEU A 343 -9.82 -0.87 11.80
CA LEU A 343 -9.22 -2.18 12.05
C LEU A 343 -10.29 -3.25 12.22
N ASP A 344 -11.36 -2.96 12.95
CA ASP A 344 -12.51 -3.85 13.13
C ASP A 344 -13.24 -4.15 11.81
N THR A 345 -13.45 -3.13 10.97
CA THR A 345 -14.11 -3.30 9.65
C THR A 345 -13.26 -4.19 8.75
N TYR A 346 -11.96 -3.92 8.68
CA TYR A 346 -11.01 -4.71 7.90
C TYR A 346 -10.93 -6.16 8.40
N ALA A 347 -10.83 -6.36 9.71
CA ALA A 347 -10.79 -7.68 10.33
C ALA A 347 -12.04 -8.51 10.03
N ARG A 348 -13.23 -7.92 10.11
CA ARG A 348 -14.48 -8.61 9.74
C ARG A 348 -14.48 -9.03 8.28
N LYS A 349 -13.99 -8.16 7.39
CA LYS A 349 -13.86 -8.44 5.96
C LYS A 349 -12.93 -9.62 5.68
N VAL A 350 -11.73 -9.61 6.27
CA VAL A 350 -10.78 -10.74 6.17
C VAL A 350 -11.39 -12.02 6.72
N LYS A 351 -12.07 -11.96 7.88
CA LYS A 351 -12.72 -13.14 8.48
C LYS A 351 -13.76 -13.76 7.53
N VAL A 352 -14.62 -12.92 6.94
CA VAL A 352 -15.65 -13.35 5.98
C VAL A 352 -15.00 -13.98 4.77
N TRP A 353 -14.07 -13.29 4.11
CA TRP A 353 -13.44 -13.81 2.90
C TRP A 353 -12.57 -15.04 3.13
N LYS A 354 -11.98 -15.19 4.32
CA LYS A 354 -11.27 -16.42 4.71
C LYS A 354 -12.22 -17.61 4.81
N GLN A 355 -13.41 -17.41 5.38
CA GLN A 355 -14.44 -18.46 5.49
C GLN A 355 -15.00 -18.89 4.13
N GLU A 356 -15.03 -17.95 3.19
CA GLU A 356 -15.46 -18.17 1.80
C GLU A 356 -14.28 -18.55 0.87
N GLU A 357 -13.09 -18.85 1.40
CA GLU A 357 -11.88 -19.20 0.63
C GLU A 357 -11.48 -18.14 -0.44
N CYS A 358 -11.93 -16.89 -0.27
CA CYS A 358 -11.78 -15.79 -1.23
C CYS A 358 -10.50 -14.96 -1.07
N LEU A 359 -9.48 -15.50 -0.39
CA LEU A 359 -8.25 -14.78 -0.06
C LEU A 359 -7.02 -15.28 -0.82
N ARG A 360 -7.16 -16.20 -1.76
CA ARG A 360 -6.03 -16.68 -2.56
C ARG A 360 -6.01 -16.00 -3.91
N TYR A 361 -4.86 -15.45 -4.26
CA TYR A 361 -4.58 -14.76 -5.50
C TYR A 361 -3.35 -15.40 -6.16
N PRO A 362 -3.51 -16.60 -6.77
CA PRO A 362 -2.41 -17.32 -7.41
C PRO A 362 -1.71 -16.49 -8.48
N GLU A 363 -2.40 -15.47 -9.01
CA GLU A 363 -1.79 -14.55 -9.95
C GLU A 363 -0.58 -13.78 -9.41
N PHE A 364 -0.55 -13.59 -8.10
CA PHE A 364 0.52 -12.93 -7.36
C PHE A 364 1.40 -13.95 -6.61
N ALA A 365 1.28 -15.24 -6.93
CA ALA A 365 2.29 -16.20 -6.51
C ALA A 365 3.58 -15.93 -7.30
N PRO A 366 4.74 -15.99 -6.65
CA PRO A 366 6.00 -15.84 -7.35
C PRO A 366 6.20 -17.08 -8.25
N PHE A 367 6.91 -16.95 -9.37
CA PHE A 367 7.34 -18.09 -10.19
C PHE A 367 6.23 -19.05 -10.63
N ARG A 368 5.11 -18.52 -11.19
CA ARG A 368 4.09 -19.36 -11.85
C ARG A 368 4.75 -20.30 -12.89
N PRO A 369 4.43 -21.60 -12.90
CA PRO A 369 4.94 -22.53 -13.89
C PRO A 369 4.73 -22.03 -15.33
N PHE A 370 5.72 -22.22 -16.19
CA PHE A 370 5.55 -21.95 -17.62
C PHE A 370 4.43 -22.83 -18.18
N GLY A 371 3.42 -22.25 -18.84
CA GLY A 371 2.25 -23.00 -19.28
C GLY A 371 1.17 -23.23 -18.21
N TYR A 372 1.23 -22.53 -17.08
CA TYR A 372 0.07 -22.34 -16.20
C TYR A 372 -1.00 -21.51 -16.92
N THR A 373 -1.63 -22.12 -17.93
CA THR A 373 -3.00 -21.80 -18.31
C THR A 373 -3.82 -21.96 -17.04
N GLU A 374 -4.70 -20.99 -16.74
CA GLU A 374 -5.53 -20.95 -15.53
C GLU A 374 -5.82 -22.37 -15.04
N PRO A 375 -5.30 -22.77 -13.88
CA PRO A 375 -5.34 -24.16 -13.50
C PRO A 375 -6.79 -24.63 -13.43
N LYS A 376 -6.99 -25.93 -13.59
CA LYS A 376 -8.18 -26.62 -13.09
C LYS A 376 -8.45 -26.28 -11.59
N ASP A 377 -7.49 -25.71 -10.86
CA ASP A 377 -7.71 -25.07 -9.55
C ASP A 377 -8.63 -23.85 -9.58
N THR A 378 -8.87 -23.17 -10.71
CA THR A 378 -10.00 -22.24 -10.77
C THR A 378 -11.31 -23.00 -10.58
N SER A 379 -11.43 -24.23 -11.10
CA SER A 379 -12.58 -25.08 -10.82
C SER A 379 -12.59 -25.58 -9.38
N ASP A 380 -11.46 -25.94 -8.77
CA ASP A 380 -11.42 -26.37 -7.35
C ASP A 380 -11.63 -25.20 -6.37
N TYR A 381 -11.12 -24.01 -6.66
CA TYR A 381 -11.44 -22.76 -5.97
C TYR A 381 -12.93 -22.41 -6.10
N MET A 382 -13.53 -22.63 -7.28
CA MET A 382 -14.96 -22.39 -7.52
C MET A 382 -15.86 -23.49 -6.94
N ASN A 383 -15.35 -24.71 -6.77
CA ASN A 383 -16.03 -25.82 -6.10
C ASN A 383 -15.93 -25.73 -4.56
N GLY A 384 -14.87 -25.06 -4.06
CA GLY A 384 -14.61 -24.80 -2.64
C GLY A 384 -15.42 -23.65 -2.04
N LEU A 385 -15.89 -22.72 -2.87
CA LEU A 385 -16.96 -21.78 -2.49
C LEU A 385 -18.18 -22.59 -2.07
N LYS A 386 -18.35 -22.84 -0.77
CA LYS A 386 -19.58 -23.41 -0.20
C LYS A 386 -20.71 -22.56 -0.77
N GLN A 387 -21.51 -23.10 -1.68
CA GLN A 387 -22.39 -22.28 -2.54
C GLN A 387 -23.73 -21.94 -1.87
N PRO A 388 -23.96 -20.69 -1.42
CA PRO A 388 -25.31 -20.14 -1.29
C PRO A 388 -25.78 -19.33 -2.51
N THR A 389 -24.96 -19.19 -3.58
CA THR A 389 -25.23 -18.19 -4.64
C THR A 389 -24.92 -18.63 -6.08
N TRP A 390 -25.19 -19.87 -6.48
CA TRP A 390 -25.04 -20.32 -7.87
C TRP A 390 -25.71 -19.38 -8.90
N TRP A 391 -26.84 -18.79 -8.54
CA TRP A 391 -27.59 -17.86 -9.39
C TRP A 391 -26.86 -16.52 -9.62
N LEU A 392 -26.03 -16.07 -8.67
CA LEU A 392 -25.17 -14.89 -8.86
C LEU A 392 -24.04 -15.21 -9.84
N GLU A 393 -23.54 -16.44 -9.86
CA GLU A 393 -22.52 -16.86 -10.83
C GLU A 393 -23.10 -16.95 -12.24
N VAL A 394 -24.29 -17.54 -12.39
CA VAL A 394 -25.00 -17.57 -13.69
C VAL A 394 -25.23 -16.16 -14.20
N LEU A 395 -25.75 -15.28 -13.34
CA LEU A 395 -25.95 -13.88 -13.64
C LEU A 395 -24.64 -13.16 -14.00
N ALA A 396 -23.57 -13.40 -13.23
CA ALA A 396 -22.26 -12.82 -13.50
C ALA A 396 -21.74 -13.28 -14.86
N SER A 397 -21.85 -14.56 -15.21
CA SER A 397 -21.49 -15.09 -16.53
C SER A 397 -22.34 -14.49 -17.65
N MET A 398 -23.66 -14.33 -17.43
CA MET A 398 -24.54 -13.67 -18.41
C MET A 398 -24.15 -12.21 -18.63
N LEU A 399 -23.93 -11.46 -17.54
CA LEU A 399 -23.43 -10.07 -17.61
C LEU A 399 -22.07 -10.01 -18.30
N ASP A 400 -21.22 -10.99 -18.04
CA ASP A 400 -19.87 -11.03 -18.59
C ASP A 400 -19.87 -11.21 -20.11
N ILE A 401 -20.62 -12.21 -20.59
CA ILE A 401 -20.76 -12.51 -22.02
C ILE A 401 -21.51 -11.40 -22.76
N ALA A 402 -22.63 -10.95 -22.22
CA ALA A 402 -23.53 -10.05 -22.92
C ALA A 402 -23.07 -8.59 -22.92
N TRP A 403 -22.25 -8.19 -21.94
CA TRP A 403 -22.01 -6.77 -21.70
C TRP A 403 -20.59 -6.42 -21.26
N PHE A 404 -20.08 -7.08 -20.22
CA PHE A 404 -18.87 -6.64 -19.53
C PHE A 404 -17.60 -6.91 -20.36
N LYS A 405 -17.39 -8.15 -20.80
CA LYS A 405 -16.20 -8.53 -21.58
C LYS A 405 -16.11 -7.79 -22.93
N PRO A 406 -17.20 -7.59 -23.70
CA PRO A 406 -17.16 -6.79 -24.92
C PRO A 406 -16.79 -5.31 -24.71
N ARG A 407 -17.10 -4.74 -23.54
CA ARG A 407 -16.87 -3.30 -23.26
C ARG A 407 -15.57 -3.01 -22.52
N VAL A 408 -15.23 -3.84 -21.53
CA VAL A 408 -14.11 -3.61 -20.60
C VAL A 408 -12.89 -4.46 -20.98
N GLY A 409 -13.07 -5.51 -21.77
CA GLY A 409 -11.98 -6.40 -22.19
C GLY A 409 -11.50 -7.39 -21.12
N ILE A 410 -12.09 -7.37 -19.92
CA ILE A 410 -11.82 -8.29 -18.82
C ILE A 410 -13.12 -8.94 -18.34
N SER A 411 -13.02 -10.08 -17.64
CA SER A 411 -14.22 -10.71 -17.10
C SER A 411 -14.74 -9.98 -15.85
N LEU A 412 -16.04 -10.04 -15.59
CA LEU A 412 -16.66 -9.55 -14.34
C LEU A 412 -16.07 -10.24 -13.11
N ARG A 413 -15.60 -11.49 -13.28
CA ARG A 413 -14.90 -12.24 -12.24
C ARG A 413 -13.53 -11.61 -11.93
N ASP A 414 -12.74 -11.31 -12.95
CA ASP A 414 -11.45 -10.64 -12.79
C ASP A 414 -11.64 -9.27 -12.14
N PHE A 415 -12.67 -8.56 -12.55
CA PHE A 415 -13.03 -7.28 -11.98
C PHE A 415 -13.36 -7.36 -10.49
N LEU A 416 -14.23 -8.30 -10.08
CA LEU A 416 -14.53 -8.54 -8.66
C LEU A 416 -13.28 -8.89 -7.86
N ARG A 417 -12.41 -9.72 -8.44
CA ARG A 417 -11.12 -10.09 -7.84
C ARG A 417 -10.21 -8.87 -7.66
N MET A 418 -10.11 -7.99 -8.66
CA MET A 418 -9.35 -6.73 -8.57
C MET A 418 -9.89 -5.81 -7.47
N ILE A 419 -11.21 -5.71 -7.29
CA ILE A 419 -11.80 -4.90 -6.21
C ILE A 419 -11.45 -5.49 -4.85
N ARG A 420 -11.51 -6.83 -4.68
CA ARG A 420 -11.12 -7.48 -3.43
C ARG A 420 -9.64 -7.27 -3.14
N THR A 421 -8.78 -7.46 -4.14
CA THR A 421 -7.33 -7.15 -4.07
C THR A 421 -7.10 -5.74 -3.54
N ALA A 422 -7.71 -4.74 -4.20
CA ALA A 422 -7.63 -3.34 -3.82
C ALA A 422 -8.17 -3.08 -2.40
N GLY A 423 -9.26 -3.74 -2.01
CA GLY A 423 -9.85 -3.63 -0.66
C GLY A 423 -9.02 -4.30 0.43
N LEU A 424 -8.17 -5.27 0.09
CA LEU A 424 -7.28 -5.95 1.04
C LEU A 424 -5.93 -5.28 1.22
N GLN A 425 -5.47 -4.53 0.20
CA GLN A 425 -4.22 -3.77 0.19
C GLN A 425 -4.31 -2.57 1.14
N CYS A 426 -4.13 -2.86 2.42
CA CYS A 426 -4.19 -1.90 3.51
C CYS A 426 -2.86 -1.84 4.27
N ALA A 427 -2.68 -0.74 4.98
CA ALA A 427 -1.62 -0.53 5.92
C ALA A 427 -2.14 0.04 7.24
N VAL A 428 -1.45 -0.25 8.33
CA VAL A 428 -1.71 0.35 9.64
C VAL A 428 -0.39 0.62 10.35
N ASN A 429 -0.29 1.82 10.93
CA ASN A 429 0.85 2.19 11.76
C ASN A 429 0.76 1.41 13.08
N THR A 430 1.78 0.62 13.39
CA THR A 430 1.80 -0.25 14.58
C THR A 430 1.72 0.52 15.89
N ARG A 431 2.08 1.82 15.93
CA ARG A 431 1.88 2.66 17.12
C ARG A 431 0.42 2.91 17.45
N ARG A 432 -0.49 2.70 16.49
CA ARG A 432 -1.94 2.72 16.71
C ARG A 432 -2.47 1.37 17.23
N LEU A 433 -1.59 0.38 17.45
CA LEU A 433 -1.89 -0.93 18.00
C LEU A 433 -1.29 -1.08 19.41
N PRO A 434 -1.72 -0.29 20.41
CA PRO A 434 -1.05 -0.22 21.72
C PRO A 434 -1.14 -1.51 22.56
N LYS A 435 -1.98 -2.48 22.17
CA LYS A 435 -2.08 -3.78 22.84
C LYS A 435 -1.31 -4.89 22.13
N LEU A 436 -0.61 -4.56 21.04
CA LEU A 436 0.28 -5.50 20.39
C LEU A 436 1.52 -5.74 21.27
N PRO A 437 1.93 -6.99 21.52
CA PRO A 437 3.10 -7.30 22.35
C PRO A 437 4.39 -7.08 21.55
N MET A 438 4.66 -5.83 21.18
CA MET A 438 5.79 -5.45 20.33
C MET A 438 6.65 -4.42 21.05
N PRO A 439 7.97 -4.65 21.22
CA PRO A 439 8.86 -3.62 21.74
C PRO A 439 8.95 -2.45 20.75
N LYS A 440 9.45 -1.30 21.22
CA LYS A 440 9.92 -0.27 20.30
C LYS A 440 11.11 -0.83 19.53
N ILE A 441 11.10 -0.68 18.21
CA ILE A 441 12.14 -1.24 17.35
C ILE A 441 13.51 -0.64 17.68
N GLU A 442 13.55 0.64 18.05
CA GLU A 442 14.76 1.34 18.46
C GLU A 442 15.38 0.68 19.70
N ASP A 443 14.56 0.39 20.73
CA ASP A 443 15.01 -0.29 21.95
C ASP A 443 15.48 -1.72 21.64
N ALA A 444 14.74 -2.43 20.79
CA ALA A 444 15.07 -3.80 20.39
C ALA A 444 16.39 -3.89 19.58
N LEU A 445 16.77 -2.81 18.90
CA LEU A 445 18.04 -2.69 18.20
C LEU A 445 19.18 -2.15 19.08
N GLY A 446 18.93 -1.95 20.37
CA GLY A 446 19.91 -1.43 21.32
C GLY A 446 20.13 0.08 21.25
N ASN A 447 19.14 0.84 20.76
CA ASN A 447 19.18 2.31 20.62
C ASN A 447 20.47 2.82 19.96
N PRO A 448 20.77 2.39 18.72
CA PRO A 448 22.00 2.78 18.05
C PRO A 448 22.06 4.31 17.90
N ASP A 449 23.24 4.87 18.10
CA ASP A 449 23.48 6.32 18.15
C ASP A 449 23.07 7.07 16.88
N TRP A 450 23.16 6.42 15.72
CA TRP A 450 22.77 6.96 14.42
C TRP A 450 21.27 6.95 14.17
N LEU A 451 20.49 6.12 14.86
CA LEU A 451 19.05 5.96 14.62
C LEU A 451 18.29 7.01 15.42
N GLU A 452 17.47 7.79 14.73
CA GLU A 452 16.53 8.67 15.43
C GLU A 452 15.27 7.90 15.80
N ARG A 453 14.73 7.16 14.83
CA ARG A 453 13.44 6.50 14.97
C ARG A 453 13.24 5.39 13.95
N ALA A 454 12.46 4.40 14.33
CA ALA A 454 11.90 3.40 13.45
C ALA A 454 10.41 3.66 13.24
N TRP A 455 9.99 3.72 11.97
CA TRP A 455 8.59 3.81 11.58
C TRP A 455 8.08 2.46 11.12
N SER A 456 7.35 1.79 12.00
CA SER A 456 6.84 0.45 11.83
C SER A 456 5.38 0.42 11.34
N MET A 457 5.14 -0.20 10.19
CA MET A 457 3.83 -0.39 9.58
C MET A 457 3.55 -1.85 9.29
N PHE A 458 2.31 -2.28 9.54
CA PHE A 458 1.80 -3.51 8.92
C PHE A 458 1.29 -3.20 7.53
N TRP A 459 1.74 -3.98 6.55
CA TRP A 459 1.24 -4.03 5.18
C TRP A 459 0.51 -5.33 4.96
N LEU A 460 -0.68 -5.24 4.38
CA LEU A 460 -1.66 -6.31 4.31
C LEU A 460 -2.10 -6.55 2.88
N GLY A 461 -2.73 -7.71 2.66
CA GLY A 461 -3.34 -8.04 1.39
C GLY A 461 -2.36 -8.50 0.31
N PRO A 462 -2.89 -8.99 -0.81
CA PRO A 462 -2.08 -9.49 -1.91
C PRO A 462 -1.27 -8.38 -2.58
N VAL A 463 -0.09 -8.69 -3.11
CA VAL A 463 0.75 -7.73 -3.86
C VAL A 463 1.41 -8.46 -5.03
N ALA A 464 1.20 -7.92 -6.23
CA ALA A 464 1.90 -8.36 -7.43
C ALA A 464 3.38 -7.93 -7.38
N ASP A 465 4.22 -8.58 -8.19
CA ASP A 465 5.59 -8.14 -8.35
C ASP A 465 5.66 -6.66 -8.75
N CYS A 466 6.28 -5.88 -7.87
CA CYS A 466 6.47 -4.46 -8.02
C CYS A 466 7.89 -4.15 -7.60
N TRP A 467 8.80 -4.15 -8.55
CA TRP A 467 10.16 -3.72 -8.28
C TRP A 467 10.19 -2.23 -7.97
N HIS A 468 10.80 -1.85 -6.85
CA HIS A 468 10.98 -0.47 -6.41
C HIS A 468 12.16 -0.34 -5.45
N TYR A 469 12.44 0.87 -5.01
CA TYR A 469 13.33 1.12 -3.88
C TYR A 469 12.68 2.13 -2.96
N ASP A 470 13.07 2.08 -1.69
CA ASP A 470 12.71 3.06 -0.70
C ASP A 470 13.92 3.93 -0.33
N ASP A 471 13.66 5.16 0.09
CA ASP A 471 14.68 6.07 0.60
C ASP A 471 15.23 5.65 1.96
N PRO A 472 14.42 5.32 2.96
CA PRO A 472 14.92 4.74 4.21
C PRO A 472 15.44 3.31 4.02
N ASP A 473 16.31 2.89 4.94
CA ASP A 473 16.59 1.47 5.15
C ASP A 473 15.36 0.80 5.77
N ASN A 474 15.08 -0.43 5.38
CA ASN A 474 13.89 -1.19 5.80
C ASN A 474 14.29 -2.45 6.54
N LEU A 475 13.50 -2.81 7.56
CA LEU A 475 13.38 -4.19 8.03
C LEU A 475 12.05 -4.74 7.52
N LEU A 476 12.09 -5.75 6.65
CA LEU A 476 10.91 -6.44 6.16
C LEU A 476 10.76 -7.76 6.92
N ILE A 477 9.69 -7.91 7.70
CA ILE A 477 9.50 -9.01 8.64
C ILE A 477 8.17 -9.71 8.36
N GLY A 478 8.21 -11.03 8.13
CA GLY A 478 7.01 -11.85 8.00
C GLY A 478 6.33 -12.01 9.36
N VAL A 479 5.08 -11.53 9.49
CA VAL A 479 4.28 -11.65 10.72
C VAL A 479 3.28 -12.79 10.61
N TYR A 480 2.54 -12.84 9.50
CA TYR A 480 1.56 -13.89 9.22
C TYR A 480 1.51 -14.16 7.71
N GLY A 481 1.35 -15.43 7.33
CA GLY A 481 1.35 -15.87 5.93
C GLY A 481 2.75 -15.87 5.30
N ASP A 482 2.80 -16.37 4.07
CA ASP A 482 4.04 -16.48 3.31
C ASP A 482 4.24 -15.25 2.43
N ILE A 483 5.45 -14.67 2.49
CA ILE A 483 5.81 -13.49 1.72
C ILE A 483 7.11 -13.76 0.97
N TRP A 484 7.13 -13.52 -0.32
CA TRP A 484 8.35 -13.66 -1.10
C TRP A 484 8.98 -12.30 -1.31
N VAL A 485 10.30 -12.24 -1.14
CA VAL A 485 11.07 -11.02 -1.28
C VAL A 485 12.27 -11.27 -2.19
N SER A 486 12.47 -10.34 -3.12
CA SER A 486 13.63 -10.31 -4.00
C SER A 486 14.35 -8.98 -3.81
N VAL A 487 15.68 -8.99 -3.62
CA VAL A 487 16.46 -7.79 -3.34
C VAL A 487 17.78 -7.82 -4.11
N PHE A 488 18.03 -6.82 -4.94
CA PHE A 488 19.35 -6.60 -5.56
C PHE A 488 20.33 -5.99 -4.57
N LYS A 489 21.62 -6.26 -4.76
CA LYS A 489 22.65 -5.63 -3.93
C LYS A 489 22.68 -4.11 -4.15
N LEU A 490 22.90 -3.39 -3.06
CA LEU A 490 22.88 -1.92 -3.06
C LEU A 490 23.87 -1.29 -4.04
N LYS A 491 25.06 -1.88 -4.20
CA LYS A 491 26.09 -1.42 -5.16
C LYS A 491 25.59 -1.35 -6.61
N ASP A 492 24.55 -2.11 -6.95
CA ASP A 492 23.98 -2.22 -8.30
C ASP A 492 22.77 -1.31 -8.49
N ARG A 493 22.38 -0.50 -7.49
CA ARG A 493 21.15 0.29 -7.51
C ARG A 493 21.00 1.20 -8.74
N GLU A 494 22.08 1.87 -9.16
CA GLU A 494 22.03 2.83 -10.27
C GLU A 494 21.81 2.09 -11.60
N LEU A 495 22.41 0.91 -11.71
CA LEU A 495 22.23 0.05 -12.86
C LEU A 495 20.80 -0.48 -12.89
N MET A 496 20.26 -0.98 -11.77
CA MET A 496 18.87 -1.49 -11.69
C MET A 496 17.83 -0.41 -11.94
N ARG A 497 18.04 0.79 -11.38
CA ARG A 497 17.17 1.94 -11.59
C ARG A 497 17.17 2.36 -13.06
N GLY A 498 18.34 2.32 -13.71
CA GLY A 498 18.63 2.70 -15.08
C GLY A 498 18.06 4.07 -15.53
N GLY A 499 17.96 5.00 -14.59
CA GLY A 499 17.37 6.33 -14.83
C GLY A 499 15.84 6.40 -14.68
N GLY A 500 15.18 5.33 -14.27
CA GLY A 500 13.73 5.33 -14.03
C GLY A 500 13.36 5.99 -12.71
N ASP A 501 12.12 6.43 -12.59
CA ASP A 501 11.54 6.85 -11.32
C ASP A 501 11.34 5.67 -10.36
N ARG A 502 10.89 5.97 -9.14
CA ARG A 502 10.67 4.97 -8.09
C ARG A 502 9.57 3.97 -8.46
N GLY A 503 10.03 2.80 -8.89
CA GLY A 503 9.28 1.56 -8.80
C GLY A 503 8.31 1.25 -9.93
N CYS A 504 7.41 0.28 -9.69
CA CYS A 504 6.45 -0.22 -10.67
C CYS A 504 5.38 0.80 -11.11
N TRP A 505 5.33 1.96 -10.47
CA TRP A 505 4.46 3.07 -10.82
C TRP A 505 5.13 4.07 -11.77
N SER A 506 6.43 3.90 -12.05
CA SER A 506 7.13 4.65 -13.07
C SER A 506 6.55 4.29 -14.45
N PRO A 507 6.18 5.27 -15.31
CA PRO A 507 5.79 5.00 -16.70
C PRO A 507 6.95 4.42 -17.52
N LEU A 508 8.17 4.51 -16.99
CA LEU A 508 9.40 3.98 -17.57
C LEU A 508 9.84 2.78 -16.72
N THR A 509 9.02 1.73 -16.66
CA THR A 509 9.38 0.50 -15.95
C THR A 509 10.65 -0.09 -16.56
N GLN A 510 11.68 -0.21 -15.73
CA GLN A 510 13.05 -0.51 -16.17
C GLN A 510 13.52 -1.94 -15.87
N MET A 511 12.76 -2.61 -15.02
CA MET A 511 12.89 -4.03 -14.75
C MET A 511 11.71 -4.73 -15.39
N PRO A 512 11.89 -5.98 -15.87
CA PRO A 512 10.74 -6.79 -16.20
C PRO A 512 9.87 -6.91 -14.95
N LEU A 513 8.55 -6.84 -15.13
CA LEU A 513 7.59 -7.06 -14.04
C LEU A 513 7.88 -8.38 -13.33
N ARG A 514 8.41 -9.36 -14.07
CA ARG A 514 8.72 -10.70 -13.61
C ARG A 514 10.10 -11.12 -14.10
N ILE A 515 11.04 -11.36 -13.20
CA ILE A 515 12.42 -11.76 -13.52
C ILE A 515 12.56 -13.27 -13.78
N ASP A 516 11.44 -13.98 -13.76
CA ASP A 516 11.36 -15.42 -13.66
C ASP A 516 10.70 -16.08 -14.86
N THR A 517 10.42 -15.29 -15.90
CA THR A 517 9.89 -15.78 -17.16
C THR A 517 11.04 -15.95 -18.16
N PRO A 518 11.05 -17.04 -18.95
CA PRO A 518 11.87 -17.16 -20.15
C PRO A 518 11.86 -15.93 -21.08
N ASP A 519 10.74 -15.22 -21.19
CA ASP A 519 10.65 -13.99 -21.98
C ASP A 519 11.51 -12.87 -21.38
N ALA A 520 11.47 -12.69 -20.06
CA ALA A 520 12.36 -11.77 -19.37
C ALA A 520 13.82 -12.14 -19.60
N MET A 521 14.19 -13.41 -19.69
CA MET A 521 15.57 -13.80 -20.01
C MET A 521 16.01 -13.47 -21.43
N THR A 522 15.08 -13.58 -22.38
CA THR A 522 15.38 -13.29 -23.78
C THR A 522 15.56 -11.80 -23.99
N GLN A 523 14.77 -10.98 -23.28
CA GLN A 523 14.79 -9.52 -23.40
C GLN A 523 15.81 -8.86 -22.46
N ASP A 524 16.03 -9.43 -21.28
CA ASP A 524 16.84 -8.89 -20.19
C ASP A 524 17.96 -9.86 -19.78
N TRP A 525 18.68 -10.42 -20.76
CA TRP A 525 19.80 -11.36 -20.55
C TRP A 525 20.81 -10.87 -19.50
N TRP A 526 20.98 -9.55 -19.38
CA TRP A 526 21.90 -8.90 -18.46
C TRP A 526 21.61 -9.26 -16.99
N LEU A 527 20.37 -9.62 -16.63
CA LEU A 527 19.97 -10.00 -15.27
C LEU A 527 20.78 -11.17 -14.70
N GLU A 528 21.25 -12.09 -15.54
CA GLU A 528 22.09 -13.22 -15.12
C GLU A 528 23.43 -12.78 -14.49
N LYS A 529 23.83 -11.52 -14.71
CA LYS A 529 25.10 -10.92 -14.28
C LYS A 529 25.00 -10.15 -12.98
N PHE A 530 23.82 -10.10 -12.35
CA PHE A 530 23.58 -9.33 -11.13
C PHE A 530 23.19 -10.22 -9.97
N GLU A 531 23.83 -10.01 -8.82
CA GLU A 531 23.53 -10.74 -7.60
C GLU A 531 22.25 -10.18 -6.99
N PHE A 532 21.27 -11.05 -6.77
CA PHE A 532 20.07 -10.74 -6.01
C PHE A 532 19.77 -11.88 -5.03
N ILE A 533 19.18 -11.52 -3.91
CA ILE A 533 18.65 -12.46 -2.94
C ILE A 533 17.18 -12.69 -3.29
N HIS A 534 16.76 -13.94 -3.24
CA HIS A 534 15.35 -14.32 -3.29
C HIS A 534 15.07 -15.30 -2.16
N MET A 535 14.08 -14.98 -1.34
CA MET A 535 13.74 -15.80 -0.19
C MET A 535 12.28 -15.64 0.22
N LYS A 536 11.81 -16.63 0.97
CA LYS A 536 10.50 -16.66 1.62
C LYS A 536 10.65 -16.13 3.05
N LEU A 537 9.94 -15.06 3.38
CA LEU A 537 9.72 -14.56 4.73
C LEU A 537 8.54 -15.32 5.33
N THR A 538 8.84 -16.35 6.12
CA THR A 538 7.86 -17.00 6.98
C THR A 538 7.65 -16.19 8.26
N PRO A 539 6.57 -16.42 9.03
CA PRO A 539 6.38 -15.83 10.34
C PRO A 539 7.62 -16.00 11.23
N GLY A 540 8.22 -14.88 11.65
CA GLY A 540 9.44 -14.87 12.45
C GLY A 540 10.73 -14.63 11.67
N THR A 541 10.68 -14.60 10.34
CA THR A 541 11.84 -14.29 9.49
C THR A 541 11.84 -12.83 9.07
N GLY A 542 12.98 -12.16 9.18
CA GLY A 542 13.20 -10.80 8.71
C GLY A 542 14.32 -10.69 7.68
N ILE A 543 14.31 -9.62 6.90
CA ILE A 543 15.39 -9.21 6.00
C ILE A 543 15.67 -7.71 6.14
N VAL A 544 16.95 -7.35 6.19
CA VAL A 544 17.44 -5.96 6.08
C VAL A 544 17.48 -5.60 4.59
N VAL A 545 16.81 -4.51 4.22
CA VAL A 545 16.86 -3.95 2.87
C VAL A 545 17.43 -2.53 2.96
N PRO A 546 18.66 -2.32 2.50
CA PRO A 546 19.29 -1.00 2.56
C PRO A 546 18.53 0.05 1.75
N SER A 547 18.64 1.29 2.20
CA SER A 547 18.19 2.50 1.51
C SER A 547 18.66 2.51 0.06
N GLY A 548 17.72 2.59 -0.88
CA GLY A 548 17.99 2.60 -2.32
C GLY A 548 18.19 1.23 -2.97
N ALA A 549 18.21 0.13 -2.21
CA ALA A 549 18.28 -1.21 -2.78
C ALA A 549 16.98 -1.54 -3.53
N TYR A 550 17.11 -2.00 -4.78
CA TYR A 550 15.96 -2.36 -5.61
C TYR A 550 15.40 -3.71 -5.15
N HIS A 551 14.12 -3.76 -4.82
CA HIS A 551 13.46 -4.92 -4.28
C HIS A 551 12.03 -5.08 -4.79
N SER A 552 11.54 -6.31 -4.79
CA SER A 552 10.15 -6.67 -5.08
C SER A 552 9.64 -7.56 -3.97
N LEU A 553 8.34 -7.46 -3.71
CA LEU A 553 7.65 -8.41 -2.86
C LEU A 553 6.48 -9.02 -3.64
N THR A 554 6.22 -10.29 -3.38
CA THR A 554 5.17 -11.06 -4.05
C THR A 554 4.38 -11.81 -2.99
N MET A 555 3.05 -11.63 -3.00
CA MET A 555 2.15 -12.23 -2.01
C MET A 555 0.87 -12.71 -2.68
N ALA A 556 0.66 -14.03 -2.67
CA ALA A 556 -0.56 -14.64 -3.16
C ALA A 556 -1.69 -14.62 -2.12
N ASP A 557 -1.37 -14.64 -0.83
CA ASP A 557 -2.37 -14.72 0.24
C ASP A 557 -2.84 -13.32 0.69
N GLY A 558 -4.15 -13.15 0.73
CA GLY A 558 -4.81 -11.89 1.07
C GLY A 558 -4.94 -11.62 2.57
N ASP A 559 -4.72 -12.60 3.44
CA ASP A 559 -4.66 -12.41 4.90
C ASP A 559 -3.22 -12.24 5.45
N ARG A 560 -2.21 -12.17 4.57
CA ARG A 560 -0.82 -11.98 4.99
C ARG A 560 -0.61 -10.67 5.73
N ILE A 561 0.41 -10.66 6.59
CA ILE A 561 0.88 -9.48 7.33
C ILE A 561 2.39 -9.38 7.19
N LEU A 562 2.85 -8.29 6.56
CA LEU A 562 4.25 -7.86 6.57
C LEU A 562 4.41 -6.72 7.56
N LEU A 563 5.38 -6.82 8.46
CA LEU A 563 5.87 -5.66 9.19
C LEU A 563 7.03 -5.04 8.40
N ASN A 564 6.87 -3.79 7.97
CA ASN A 564 7.93 -2.98 7.42
C ASN A 564 8.34 -1.92 8.45
N CYS A 565 9.60 -1.92 8.87
CA CYS A 565 10.17 -0.91 9.75
C CYS A 565 11.14 -0.02 8.97
N PHE A 566 10.70 1.20 8.66
CA PHE A 566 11.53 2.23 8.06
C PHE A 566 12.47 2.84 9.10
N MET A 567 13.78 2.70 8.89
CA MET A 567 14.82 3.20 9.76
C MET A 567 15.17 4.65 9.36
N ILE A 568 14.84 5.59 10.23
CA ILE A 568 15.12 7.02 10.01
C ILE A 568 16.35 7.41 10.83
N PRO A 569 17.50 7.64 10.19
CA PRO A 569 18.70 8.07 10.89
C PRO A 569 18.52 9.49 11.42
N LYS A 570 19.32 9.86 12.43
CA LYS A 570 19.53 11.25 12.82
C LYS A 570 20.20 12.00 11.67
N TYR A 571 20.10 13.32 11.69
CA TYR A 571 20.82 14.17 10.74
C TYR A 571 22.32 13.85 10.75
N LYS A 572 22.88 13.55 9.57
CA LYS A 572 24.26 13.06 9.35
C LYS A 572 24.65 11.73 10.01
N GLY A 573 23.72 11.01 10.67
CA GLY A 573 24.03 9.78 11.41
C GLY A 573 24.58 8.63 10.56
N LEU A 574 24.32 8.65 9.24
CA LEU A 574 24.80 7.65 8.27
C LEU A 574 25.65 8.26 7.15
N TRP A 575 26.25 9.45 7.32
CA TRP A 575 27.00 10.08 6.24
C TRP A 575 28.38 9.46 6.01
N ASP A 576 29.03 9.04 7.08
CA ASP A 576 30.41 8.54 7.05
C ASP A 576 30.49 7.01 7.10
N VAL A 577 29.35 6.32 6.95
CA VAL A 577 29.30 4.84 6.97
C VAL A 577 29.47 4.27 5.55
N PRO A 578 29.92 3.01 5.40
CA PRO A 578 30.10 2.41 4.08
C PRO A 578 28.85 2.44 3.18
N ALA A 579 27.66 2.22 3.77
CA ALA A 579 26.38 2.27 3.06
C ALA A 579 26.11 3.62 2.39
N ALA A 580 26.64 4.72 2.97
CA ALA A 580 26.40 6.07 2.49
C ALA A 580 26.72 6.20 0.99
N ASN A 581 27.79 5.57 0.51
CA ASN A 581 28.18 5.64 -0.91
C ASN A 581 27.04 5.32 -1.88
N HIS A 582 26.09 4.49 -1.45
CA HIS A 582 24.95 4.04 -2.23
C HIS A 582 23.62 4.22 -1.50
N SER A 583 23.56 4.92 -0.38
CA SER A 583 22.30 5.20 0.34
C SER A 583 21.69 6.51 -0.16
N PHE A 584 20.38 6.66 0.00
CA PHE A 584 19.69 7.93 -0.15
C PHE A 584 20.21 9.00 0.82
N TYR A 585 20.74 8.58 1.98
CA TYR A 585 21.21 9.47 3.04
C TYR A 585 22.57 10.11 2.78
N SER A 586 23.22 9.82 1.65
CA SER A 586 24.55 10.35 1.39
C SER A 586 24.56 11.77 0.85
N SER A 587 25.61 12.49 1.22
CA SER A 587 25.93 13.83 0.72
C SER A 587 26.23 13.86 -0.78
N LYS A 588 26.50 12.70 -1.41
CA LYS A 588 26.67 12.59 -2.87
C LYS A 588 25.36 12.70 -3.63
N TRP A 589 24.23 12.38 -2.98
CA TRP A 589 22.94 12.21 -3.64
C TRP A 589 21.94 13.30 -3.32
N GLN A 590 22.06 13.93 -2.14
CA GLN A 590 21.19 15.01 -1.70
C GLN A 590 22.04 16.10 -1.05
N THR A 591 21.60 17.34 -1.17
CA THR A 591 22.28 18.48 -0.56
C THR A 591 22.11 18.49 0.96
N GLU A 592 22.95 19.23 1.68
CA GLU A 592 22.83 19.35 3.14
C GLU A 592 21.49 19.96 3.55
N GLU A 593 20.99 20.93 2.77
CA GLU A 593 19.71 21.61 2.96
C GLU A 593 18.55 20.62 2.83
N TYR A 594 18.57 19.77 1.80
CA TYR A 594 17.54 18.75 1.61
C TYR A 594 17.50 17.79 2.80
N HIS A 595 18.67 17.31 3.26
CA HIS A 595 18.74 16.42 4.42
C HIS A 595 18.23 17.09 5.69
N ALA A 596 18.61 18.33 5.95
CA ALA A 596 18.17 19.07 7.13
C ALA A 596 16.65 19.27 7.15
N MET A 597 16.08 19.60 5.99
CA MET A 597 14.64 19.80 5.79
C MET A 597 13.86 18.49 5.86
N SER A 598 14.35 17.43 5.22
CA SER A 598 13.77 16.10 5.27
C SER A 598 13.72 15.60 6.72
N GLN A 599 14.81 15.79 7.48
CA GLN A 599 14.85 15.39 8.89
C GLN A 599 13.87 16.19 9.75
N LEU A 600 13.80 17.52 9.56
CA LEU A 600 12.83 18.37 10.24
C LEU A 600 11.39 17.89 9.98
N LYS A 601 11.05 17.63 8.71
CA LYS A 601 9.73 17.10 8.33
C LYS A 601 9.43 15.78 9.02
N LYS A 602 10.34 14.81 8.95
CA LYS A 602 10.17 13.47 9.54
C LYS A 602 9.92 13.59 11.05
N SER A 603 10.77 14.34 11.74
CA SER A 603 10.65 14.64 13.17
C SER A 603 9.31 15.29 13.53
N SER A 604 8.81 16.18 12.68
CA SER A 604 7.52 16.87 12.87
C SER A 604 6.34 15.92 12.73
N ILE A 605 6.35 15.06 11.69
CA ILE A 605 5.33 14.01 11.52
C ILE A 605 5.34 13.04 12.70
N PHE A 606 6.54 12.67 13.14
CA PHE A 606 6.76 11.83 14.31
C PHE A 606 6.20 12.44 15.59
N ARG A 607 6.39 13.75 15.79
CA ARG A 607 5.79 14.49 16.89
C ARG A 607 4.25 14.40 16.84
N LEU A 608 3.65 14.61 15.67
CA LEU A 608 2.19 14.52 15.47
C LEU A 608 1.63 13.13 15.74
N TRP A 609 2.37 12.07 15.44
CA TRP A 609 1.96 10.72 15.81
C TRP A 609 2.04 10.47 17.30
N ASP A 610 3.10 10.94 17.96
CA ASP A 610 3.28 10.79 19.40
C ASP A 610 2.20 11.57 20.18
N THR A 611 1.81 12.75 19.69
CA THR A 611 0.69 13.55 20.22
C THR A 611 -0.68 13.10 19.72
N LYS A 612 -0.73 12.06 18.86
CA LYS A 612 -1.93 11.49 18.25
C LYS A 612 -2.75 12.46 17.39
N GLN A 613 -2.17 13.59 16.98
CA GLN A 613 -2.79 14.63 16.15
C GLN A 613 -2.89 14.29 14.65
N LEU A 614 -2.17 13.25 14.18
CA LEU A 614 -2.32 12.74 12.81
C LEU A 614 -2.61 11.24 12.78
N GLY A 615 -3.58 10.85 11.96
CA GLY A 615 -3.79 9.49 11.49
C GLY A 615 -2.51 8.89 10.88
N GLY A 616 -2.18 7.67 11.28
CA GLY A 616 -0.84 7.08 11.12
C GLY A 616 -0.36 6.79 9.69
N TYR A 617 -1.16 7.04 8.65
CA TYR A 617 -0.74 6.92 7.25
C TYR A 617 -0.60 8.30 6.64
N PHE A 618 0.56 8.88 6.92
CA PHE A 618 1.09 9.93 6.08
C PHE A 618 2.06 9.26 5.12
N GLU A 619 1.56 8.70 4.02
CA GLU A 619 2.41 8.31 2.88
C GLU A 619 2.88 9.61 2.19
N GLY A 620 3.75 10.31 2.89
CA GLY A 620 4.31 11.60 2.51
C GLY A 620 5.72 11.80 3.08
N PHE A 621 6.36 10.72 3.58
CA PHE A 621 7.82 10.66 3.68
C PHE A 621 8.47 10.62 2.31
N LYS A 622 7.70 10.18 1.31
CA LYS A 622 7.92 10.49 -0.10
C LYS A 622 7.46 11.92 -0.28
N LEU A 623 8.37 12.80 0.13
CA LEU A 623 8.66 13.99 -0.63
C LEU A 623 8.81 13.47 -2.06
#